data_AF-A0A1I7JCX0-F1
#
_entry.id   AF-A0A1I7JCX0-F1
#
_cell.length_a   1.000
_cell.length_b   1.000
_cell.length_c   1.000
_cell.angle_alpha   90.00
_cell.angle_beta   90.00
_cell.angle_gamma   90.00
#
_symmetry.space_group_name_H-M   'P 1'
#
loop_
_entity.id
_entity.type
_entity.pdbx_description
1 polymer ?
#
loop_
_entity_poly.entity_id
_entity_poly.type
_entity_poly.pdbx_seq_one_letter_code
_entity_poly.pdbx_strand_id
1 'polypeptide(L)'
;MGKSRERAATLLEKYGNAILRTAYSYLHNMEDAEDILQDTLIQYLKSDSEYNDEEHEKAWLLRVAINLSKNKVKYNKVRETDELMDELVSEEKEELSFVWEAVKTLPEKYAEVIHLYYQEGYQTADIAGILNKKESTVRSDLKRAREKLKEILKEGYDFE
;
A
#
# COMPACT_ATOMS: atom_id res chain seq x y z
N MET A 1 -4.23 -9.03 -29.55
CA MET A 1 -3.06 -8.38 -28.93
C MET A 1 -3.21 -6.86 -28.76
N GLY A 2 -3.80 -6.11 -29.70
CA GLY A 2 -3.98 -4.63 -29.55
C GLY A 2 -4.87 -4.19 -28.39
N LYS A 3 -6.05 -4.80 -28.22
CA LYS A 3 -7.02 -4.43 -27.17
C LYS A 3 -6.50 -4.56 -25.73
N SER A 4 -5.67 -5.58 -25.45
CA SER A 4 -5.09 -5.77 -24.11
C SER A 4 -4.03 -4.73 -23.77
N ARG A 5 -3.26 -4.25 -24.75
CA ARG A 5 -2.26 -3.19 -24.54
C ARG A 5 -2.91 -1.85 -24.27
N GLU A 6 -3.96 -1.53 -25.01
CA GLU A 6 -4.75 -0.32 -24.82
C GLU A 6 -5.42 -0.30 -23.45
N ARG A 7 -6.08 -1.41 -23.05
CA ARG A 7 -6.66 -1.55 -21.72
C ARG A 7 -5.62 -1.43 -20.60
N ALA A 8 -4.43 -2.02 -20.78
CA ALA A 8 -3.34 -1.89 -19.80
C ALA A 8 -2.87 -0.44 -19.64
N ALA A 9 -2.71 0.29 -20.75
CA ALA A 9 -2.30 1.69 -20.74
C ALA A 9 -3.32 2.57 -20.01
N THR A 10 -4.62 2.38 -20.29
CA THR A 10 -5.70 3.11 -19.60
C THR A 10 -5.68 2.85 -18.09
N LEU A 11 -5.52 1.60 -17.65
CA LEU A 11 -5.45 1.26 -16.23
C LEU A 11 -4.21 1.86 -15.57
N LEU A 12 -3.07 1.83 -16.25
CA LEU A 12 -1.83 2.42 -15.75
C LEU A 12 -1.97 3.93 -15.58
N GLU A 13 -2.52 4.63 -16.56
CA GLU A 13 -2.75 6.07 -16.51
C GLU A 13 -3.71 6.45 -15.37
N LYS A 14 -4.79 5.69 -15.18
CA LYS A 14 -5.83 5.98 -14.19
C LYS A 14 -5.45 5.58 -12.77
N TYR A 15 -4.83 4.42 -12.60
CA TYR A 15 -4.64 3.78 -11.29
C TYR A 15 -3.19 3.49 -10.92
N GLY A 16 -2.25 3.59 -11.87
CA GLY A 16 -0.85 3.22 -11.66
C GLY A 16 -0.24 3.90 -10.45
N ASN A 17 -0.41 5.22 -10.31
CA ASN A 17 0.12 5.94 -9.15
C ASN A 17 -0.47 5.48 -7.81
N ALA A 18 -1.76 5.15 -7.76
CA ALA A 18 -2.42 4.67 -6.53
C ALA A 18 -1.92 3.27 -6.15
N ILE A 19 -1.80 2.38 -7.14
CA ILE A 19 -1.27 1.03 -6.96
C ILE A 19 0.18 1.08 -6.49
N LEU A 20 1.01 1.89 -7.15
CA LEU A 20 2.43 2.04 -6.85
C LEU A 20 2.66 2.59 -5.44
N ARG A 21 1.98 3.68 -5.08
CA ARG A 21 2.06 4.25 -3.72
C ARG A 21 1.58 3.27 -2.66
N THR A 22 0.52 2.52 -2.96
CA THR A 22 0.01 1.49 -2.05
C THR A 22 1.06 0.41 -1.86
N ALA A 23 1.61 -0.16 -2.93
CA ALA A 23 2.64 -1.20 -2.84
C ALA A 23 3.89 -0.71 -2.09
N TYR A 24 4.35 0.51 -2.39
CA TYR A 24 5.49 1.13 -1.73
C TYR A 24 5.25 1.37 -0.24
N SER A 25 4.00 1.63 0.18
CA SER A 25 3.65 1.77 1.60
C SER A 25 3.81 0.49 2.42
N TYR A 26 3.91 -0.68 1.77
CA TYR A 26 4.18 -1.96 2.42
C TYR A 26 5.64 -2.39 2.26
N LEU A 27 6.23 -2.13 1.09
CA LEU A 27 7.50 -2.74 0.69
C LEU A 27 8.71 -1.84 0.94
N HIS A 28 8.51 -0.52 0.92
CA HIS A 28 9.57 0.49 1.07
C HIS A 28 10.75 0.34 0.08
N ASN A 29 10.54 -0.44 -1.00
CA ASN A 29 11.47 -0.65 -2.09
C ASN A 29 10.72 -0.35 -3.40
N MET A 30 11.30 0.51 -4.24
CA MET A 30 10.65 0.97 -5.46
C MET A 30 10.54 -0.15 -6.51
N GLU A 31 11.58 -0.95 -6.69
CA GLU A 31 11.60 -2.05 -7.67
C GLU A 31 10.53 -3.10 -7.31
N ASP A 32 10.47 -3.53 -6.05
CA ASP A 32 9.44 -4.45 -5.57
C ASP A 32 8.04 -3.83 -5.72
N ALA A 33 7.88 -2.52 -5.52
CA ALA A 33 6.59 -1.84 -5.69
C ALA A 33 6.16 -1.77 -7.18
N GLU A 34 7.09 -1.55 -8.09
CA GLU A 34 6.85 -1.59 -9.54
C GLU A 34 6.49 -2.99 -10.01
N ASP A 35 7.10 -4.03 -9.46
CA ASP A 35 6.72 -5.43 -9.69
C ASP A 35 5.29 -5.71 -9.23
N ILE A 36 4.92 -5.29 -8.01
CA ILE A 36 3.53 -5.43 -7.53
C ILE A 36 2.55 -4.68 -8.43
N LEU A 37 2.91 -3.49 -8.92
CA LEU A 37 2.07 -2.75 -9.85
C LEU A 37 1.82 -3.54 -11.13
N GLN A 38 2.88 -4.09 -11.73
CA GLN A 38 2.78 -4.87 -12.95
C GLN A 38 1.92 -6.12 -12.73
N ASP A 39 2.16 -6.86 -11.65
CA ASP A 39 1.41 -8.07 -11.31
C ASP A 39 -0.07 -7.76 -11.06
N THR A 40 -0.37 -6.64 -10.39
CA THR A 40 -1.75 -6.19 -10.16
C THR A 40 -2.48 -5.93 -11.48
N LEU A 41 -1.85 -5.22 -12.42
CA LEU A 41 -2.42 -4.95 -13.74
C LEU A 41 -2.59 -6.24 -14.55
N ILE A 42 -1.62 -7.16 -14.50
CA ILE A 42 -1.72 -8.48 -15.15
C ILE A 42 -2.90 -9.28 -14.60
N GLN A 43 -3.09 -9.29 -13.27
CA GLN A 43 -4.21 -9.99 -12.64
C GLN A 43 -5.55 -9.37 -13.05
N TYR A 44 -5.63 -8.04 -13.13
CA TYR A 44 -6.81 -7.35 -13.62
C TYR A 44 -7.15 -7.76 -15.05
N LEU A 45 -6.16 -7.72 -15.97
CA LEU A 45 -6.36 -8.05 -17.38
C LEU A 45 -6.72 -9.53 -17.62
N LYS A 46 -6.32 -10.42 -16.70
CA LYS A 46 -6.70 -11.84 -16.70
C LYS A 46 -8.07 -12.08 -16.08
N SER A 47 -8.61 -11.13 -15.32
CA SER A 47 -9.93 -11.25 -14.73
C SER A 47 -11.01 -10.91 -15.76
N ASP A 48 -12.11 -11.65 -15.75
CA ASP A 48 -13.31 -11.34 -16.55
C ASP A 48 -14.17 -10.24 -15.90
N SER A 49 -13.57 -9.44 -15.01
CA SER A 49 -14.31 -8.42 -14.25
C SER A 49 -14.61 -7.22 -15.15
N GLU A 50 -15.90 -6.87 -15.24
CA GLU A 50 -16.38 -5.62 -15.80
C GLU A 50 -16.91 -4.76 -14.64
N TYR A 51 -16.24 -3.64 -14.38
CA TYR A 51 -16.66 -2.69 -13.37
C TYR A 51 -17.34 -1.51 -14.07
N ASN A 52 -18.58 -1.22 -13.67
CA ASN A 52 -19.31 -0.03 -14.13
C ASN A 52 -19.11 1.18 -13.20
N ASP A 53 -18.33 1.00 -12.14
CA ASP A 53 -18.06 2.00 -11.13
C ASP A 53 -16.55 2.08 -10.87
N GLU A 54 -16.00 3.27 -11.07
CA GLU A 54 -14.56 3.54 -10.97
C GLU A 54 -14.04 3.35 -9.54
N GLU A 55 -14.88 3.57 -8.54
CA GLU A 55 -14.50 3.44 -7.14
C GLU A 55 -14.38 1.97 -6.75
N HIS A 56 -15.34 1.13 -7.18
CA HIS A 56 -15.25 -0.33 -7.02
C HIS A 56 -14.06 -0.92 -7.79
N GLU A 57 -13.79 -0.42 -9.00
CA GLU A 57 -12.63 -0.81 -9.80
C GLU A 57 -11.32 -0.50 -9.07
N LYS A 58 -11.18 0.74 -8.57
CA LYS A 58 -10.02 1.16 -7.78
C LYS A 58 -9.87 0.32 -6.51
N ALA A 59 -10.95 0.11 -5.77
CA ALA A 59 -10.94 -0.69 -4.54
C ALA A 59 -10.49 -2.13 -4.78
N TRP A 60 -10.88 -2.74 -5.90
CA TRP A 60 -10.43 -4.08 -6.28
C TRP A 60 -8.93 -4.10 -6.58
N LEU A 61 -8.43 -3.15 -7.38
CA LEU A 61 -7.01 -3.04 -7.72
C LEU A 61 -6.15 -2.86 -6.47
N LEU A 62 -6.57 -1.98 -5.55
CA LEU A 62 -5.86 -1.76 -4.30
C LEU A 62 -5.88 -3.02 -3.41
N ARG A 63 -7.00 -3.74 -3.33
CA ARG A 63 -7.06 -5.00 -2.60
C ARG A 63 -6.06 -6.02 -3.15
N VAL A 64 -5.97 -6.13 -4.48
CA VAL A 64 -5.00 -7.03 -5.12
C VAL A 64 -3.57 -6.63 -4.78
N ALA A 65 -3.23 -5.35 -4.97
CA ALA A 65 -1.90 -4.83 -4.66
C ALA A 65 -1.51 -5.10 -3.20
N ILE A 66 -2.42 -4.81 -2.26
CA ILE A 66 -2.24 -5.06 -0.82
C ILE A 66 -1.93 -6.54 -0.55
N ASN A 67 -2.70 -7.46 -1.14
CA ASN A 67 -2.50 -8.89 -0.91
C ASN A 67 -1.15 -9.37 -1.46
N LEU A 68 -0.76 -8.90 -2.65
CA LEU A 68 0.52 -9.26 -3.25
C LEU A 68 1.70 -8.69 -2.43
N SER A 69 1.60 -7.43 -1.98
CA SER A 69 2.61 -6.81 -1.11
C SER A 69 2.79 -7.59 0.19
N LYS A 70 1.70 -7.97 0.87
CA LYS A 70 1.77 -8.78 2.11
C LYS A 70 2.44 -10.13 1.89
N ASN A 71 2.16 -10.77 0.77
CA ASN A 71 2.81 -12.04 0.40
C ASN A 71 4.32 -11.84 0.20
N LYS A 72 4.72 -10.76 -0.48
CA LYS A 72 6.13 -10.42 -0.70
C LYS A 72 6.86 -10.09 0.60
N VAL A 73 6.26 -9.29 1.49
CA VAL A 73 6.80 -9.00 2.84
C VAL A 73 7.02 -10.29 3.63
N LYS A 74 6.01 -11.18 3.64
CA LYS A 74 6.13 -12.49 4.31
C LYS A 74 7.24 -13.34 3.70
N TYR A 75 7.37 -13.35 2.38
CA TYR A 75 8.40 -14.10 1.67
C TYR A 75 9.81 -13.57 1.97
N ASN A 76 10.01 -12.25 1.93
CA ASN A 76 11.28 -11.60 2.25
C ASN A 76 11.72 -11.93 3.69
N LYS A 77 10.79 -11.88 4.65
CA LYS A 77 11.07 -12.23 6.05
C LYS A 77 11.52 -13.68 6.25
N VAL A 78 11.03 -14.62 5.42
CA VAL A 78 11.47 -16.03 5.47
C VAL A 78 12.88 -16.18 4.89
N ARG A 79 13.21 -15.44 3.83
CA ARG A 79 14.57 -15.48 3.24
C ARG A 79 15.62 -14.86 4.16
N GLU A 80 15.30 -13.75 4.84
CA GLU A 80 16.19 -13.14 5.84
C GLU A 80 16.54 -14.10 6.99
N THR A 81 15.65 -15.05 7.31
CA THR A 81 15.95 -16.07 8.33
C THR A 81 16.84 -17.22 7.85
N ASP A 82 16.97 -17.41 6.53
CA ASP A 82 17.77 -18.50 5.92
C ASP A 82 19.14 -18.02 5.41
N GLU A 83 19.32 -16.73 5.11
CA GLU A 83 20.58 -16.13 4.67
C GLU A 83 20.94 -14.94 5.58
N LEU A 84 22.04 -15.05 6.34
CA LEU A 84 22.69 -13.87 6.91
C LEU A 84 23.28 -13.07 5.74
N MET A 85 22.59 -12.04 5.23
CA MET A 85 23.27 -10.89 4.63
C MET A 85 22.38 -9.67 4.33
N ASP A 86 23.07 -8.54 4.47
CA ASP A 86 22.94 -7.24 3.84
C ASP A 86 21.68 -6.41 4.08
N GLU A 87 21.87 -5.44 4.97
CA GLU A 87 21.13 -4.20 5.09
C GLU A 87 20.98 -3.54 3.70
N LEU A 88 19.83 -3.75 3.07
CA LEU A 88 19.41 -2.99 1.90
C LEU A 88 19.00 -1.59 2.34
N VAL A 89 19.98 -0.68 2.32
CA VAL A 89 19.74 0.76 2.41
C VAL A 89 18.91 1.16 1.18
N SER A 90 17.62 1.47 1.42
CA SER A 90 16.75 2.04 0.40
C SER A 90 17.27 3.43 0.01
N GLU A 91 17.52 3.66 -1.28
CA GLU A 91 17.88 4.99 -1.78
C GLU A 91 16.77 6.00 -1.43
N GLU A 92 17.13 6.96 -0.57
CA GLU A 92 16.33 8.13 -0.24
C GLU A 92 16.18 9.02 -1.48
N LYS A 93 14.93 9.24 -1.91
CA LYS A 93 14.57 10.43 -2.67
C LYS A 93 13.72 11.33 -1.79
N GLU A 94 14.33 12.46 -1.45
CA GLU A 94 13.88 13.54 -0.57
C GLU A 94 12.48 14.11 -0.88
N GLU A 95 11.90 14.67 0.19
CA GLU A 95 10.89 15.74 0.25
C GLU A 95 9.38 15.45 0.43
N LEU A 96 8.90 14.21 0.55
CA LEU A 96 7.52 13.95 1.01
C LEU A 96 7.42 13.46 2.46
N SER A 97 7.74 14.43 3.33
CA SER A 97 7.21 14.67 4.69
C SER A 97 7.45 13.57 5.72
N PHE A 98 8.28 13.86 6.73
CA PHE A 98 8.59 13.04 7.92
C PHE A 98 7.42 12.23 8.51
N VAL A 99 6.18 12.70 8.35
CA VAL A 99 4.96 11.95 8.68
C VAL A 99 4.90 10.59 7.99
N TRP A 100 5.19 10.51 6.68
CA TRP A 100 5.14 9.24 5.96
C TRP A 100 6.29 8.31 6.37
N GLU A 101 7.47 8.83 6.70
CA GLU A 101 8.54 8.04 7.33
C GLU A 101 8.08 7.47 8.68
N ALA A 102 7.41 8.27 9.51
CA ALA A 102 6.82 7.77 10.75
C ALA A 102 5.69 6.75 10.51
N VAL A 103 4.96 6.85 9.39
CA VAL A 103 3.97 5.84 9.01
C VAL A 103 4.64 4.51 8.64
N LYS A 104 5.80 4.54 7.97
CA LYS A 104 6.57 3.32 7.63
C LYS A 104 7.01 2.54 8.87
N THR A 105 7.25 3.22 9.99
CA THR A 105 7.64 2.56 11.25
C THR A 105 6.46 1.96 12.02
N LEU A 106 5.22 2.23 11.61
CA LEU A 106 4.05 1.63 12.25
C LEU A 106 3.94 0.13 11.91
N PRO A 107 3.39 -0.68 12.84
CA PRO A 107 2.91 -2.01 12.50
C PRO A 107 1.98 -1.98 11.27
N GLU A 108 2.19 -2.92 10.34
CA GLU A 108 1.51 -3.01 9.03
C GLU A 108 0.00 -2.71 9.10
N LYS A 109 -0.71 -3.33 10.05
CA LYS A 109 -2.16 -3.15 10.23
C LYS A 109 -2.61 -1.72 10.53
N TYR A 110 -1.71 -0.88 11.03
CA TYR A 110 -1.95 0.54 11.33
C TYR A 110 -1.51 1.42 10.15
N ALA A 111 -0.37 1.12 9.52
CA ALA A 111 0.09 1.81 8.33
C ALA A 111 -0.94 1.72 7.19
N GLU A 112 -1.51 0.53 6.95
CA GLU A 112 -2.45 0.31 5.85
C GLU A 112 -3.75 1.13 5.98
N VAL A 113 -4.28 1.27 7.19
CA VAL A 113 -5.50 2.07 7.40
C VAL A 113 -5.21 3.56 7.30
N ILE A 114 -4.01 4.01 7.69
CA ILE A 114 -3.58 5.41 7.51
C ILE A 114 -3.42 5.71 6.03
N HIS A 115 -2.75 4.84 5.27
CA HIS A 115 -2.57 5.01 3.84
C HIS A 115 -3.91 5.10 3.11
N LEU A 116 -4.79 4.12 3.31
CA LEU A 116 -6.09 4.09 2.62
C LEU A 116 -6.99 5.27 3.00
N TYR A 117 -6.93 5.76 4.24
CA TYR A 117 -7.75 6.88 4.69
C TYR A 117 -7.23 8.24 4.22
N TYR A 118 -5.95 8.52 4.47
CA TYR A 118 -5.39 9.85 4.24
C TYR A 118 -4.77 10.03 2.86
N GLN A 119 -4.14 8.99 2.30
CA GLN A 119 -3.52 9.07 0.98
C GLN A 119 -4.53 8.78 -0.13
N GLU A 120 -5.39 7.78 0.07
CA GLU A 120 -6.33 7.32 -0.96
C GLU A 120 -7.75 7.86 -0.78
N GLY A 121 -8.07 8.47 0.37
CA GLY A 121 -9.31 9.20 0.62
C GLY A 121 -10.53 8.36 1.00
N TYR A 122 -10.36 7.07 1.27
CA TYR A 122 -11.48 6.18 1.56
C TYR A 122 -12.08 6.39 2.95
N GLN A 123 -13.40 6.19 3.07
CA GLN A 123 -14.06 6.16 4.37
C GLN A 123 -13.87 4.80 5.06
N THR A 124 -14.18 4.75 6.36
CA THR A 124 -13.95 3.54 7.16
C THR A 124 -14.69 2.32 6.64
N ALA A 125 -15.88 2.51 6.06
CA ALA A 125 -16.69 1.46 5.47
C ALA A 125 -16.00 0.85 4.22
N ASP A 126 -15.47 1.70 3.34
CA ASP A 126 -14.81 1.24 2.10
C ASP A 126 -13.50 0.55 2.42
N ILE A 127 -12.72 1.09 3.36
CA ILE A 127 -11.49 0.46 3.88
C ILE A 127 -11.80 -0.92 4.46
N ALA A 128 -12.92 -1.05 5.20
CA ALA A 128 -13.35 -2.33 5.76
C ALA A 128 -13.64 -3.35 4.65
N GLY A 129 -14.28 -2.89 3.57
CA GLY A 129 -14.41 -3.65 2.34
C GLY A 129 -13.05 -4.05 1.78
N ILE A 130 -12.20 -3.09 1.41
CA ILE A 130 -10.89 -3.31 0.78
C ILE A 130 -10.05 -4.32 1.57
N LEU A 131 -9.92 -4.12 2.88
CA LEU A 131 -9.10 -4.96 3.77
C LEU A 131 -9.80 -6.23 4.26
N ASN A 132 -11.07 -6.45 3.91
CA ASN A 132 -11.91 -7.54 4.43
C ASN A 132 -11.92 -7.59 5.98
N LYS A 133 -12.17 -6.45 6.62
CA LYS A 133 -12.24 -6.27 8.08
C LYS A 133 -13.62 -5.77 8.50
N LYS A 134 -13.91 -5.81 9.81
CA LYS A 134 -15.06 -5.07 10.37
C LYS A 134 -14.76 -3.58 10.37
N GLU A 135 -15.75 -2.76 10.04
CA GLU A 135 -15.59 -1.29 10.09
C GLU A 135 -15.20 -0.78 11.49
N SER A 136 -15.71 -1.42 12.55
CA SER A 136 -15.30 -1.14 13.93
C SER A 136 -13.79 -1.37 14.14
N THR A 137 -13.22 -2.39 13.50
CA THR A 137 -11.79 -2.70 13.55
C THR A 137 -10.98 -1.62 12.84
N VAL A 138 -11.42 -1.18 11.66
CA VAL A 138 -10.76 -0.07 10.93
C VAL A 138 -10.75 1.21 11.76
N ARG A 139 -11.88 1.57 12.40
CA ARG A 139 -11.96 2.73 13.30
C ARG A 139 -10.99 2.61 14.48
N SER A 140 -10.91 1.43 15.10
CA SER A 140 -9.97 1.21 16.20
C SER A 140 -8.52 1.24 15.74
N ASP A 141 -8.21 0.65 14.57
CA ASP A 141 -6.86 0.64 14.00
C ASP A 141 -6.43 2.08 13.67
N LEU A 142 -7.29 2.90 13.05
CA LEU A 142 -7.02 4.32 12.79
C LEU A 142 -6.75 5.11 14.07
N LYS A 143 -7.56 4.89 15.12
CA LYS A 143 -7.35 5.53 16.42
C LYS A 143 -5.97 5.18 16.98
N ARG A 144 -5.63 3.89 17.03
CA ARG A 144 -4.34 3.40 17.53
C ARG A 144 -3.17 3.89 16.69
N ALA A 145 -3.33 3.93 15.37
CA ALA A 145 -2.33 4.45 14.45
C ALA A 145 -2.03 5.94 14.73
N ARG A 146 -3.07 6.76 14.89
CA ARG A 146 -2.94 8.20 15.23
C ARG A 146 -2.29 8.41 16.60
N GLU A 147 -2.63 7.60 17.60
CA GLU A 147 -1.99 7.63 18.92
C GLU A 147 -0.48 7.37 18.82
N LYS A 148 -0.08 6.33 18.07
CA LYS A 148 1.33 5.99 17.85
C LYS A 148 2.09 7.05 17.07
N LEU A 149 1.50 7.56 15.98
CA LEU A 149 2.11 8.65 15.21
C LEU A 149 2.31 9.89 16.09
N LYS A 150 1.36 10.21 16.97
CA LYS A 150 1.52 11.33 17.89
C LYS A 150 2.72 11.15 18.83
N GLU A 151 3.00 9.93 19.28
CA GLU A 151 4.18 9.62 20.10
C GLU A 151 5.47 9.79 19.29
N ILE A 152 5.56 9.13 18.13
CA ILE A 152 6.73 9.15 17.24
C ILE A 152 7.08 10.58 16.80
N LEU A 153 6.06 11.34 16.36
CA LEU A 153 6.27 12.68 15.85
C LEU A 153 6.61 13.67 16.96
N LYS A 154 6.08 13.50 18.17
CA LYS A 154 6.43 14.35 19.33
C LYS A 154 7.88 14.18 19.75
N GLU A 155 8.35 12.95 19.82
CA GLU A 155 9.77 12.68 20.11
C GLU A 155 10.66 13.37 19.07
N GLY A 156 10.30 13.33 17.77
CA GLY A 156 11.02 14.05 16.72
C GLY A 156 11.08 15.58 16.88
N TYR A 157 10.08 16.21 17.51
CA TYR A 157 10.06 17.65 17.79
C TYR A 157 10.81 18.05 19.07
N ASP A 158 10.99 17.14 20.03
CA ASP A 158 11.68 17.42 21.30
C ASP A 158 13.23 17.37 21.17
N PHE A 159 13.75 16.99 19.99
CA PHE A 159 15.19 16.94 19.66
C PHE A 159 15.66 18.08 18.72
N GLU A 160 14.79 19.02 18.35
CA GLU A 160 15.14 20.30 17.69
C GLU A 160 15.27 21.44 18.72
#